data_AF-A0A1V1W034-F1
#
_entry.id   AF-A0A1V1W034-F1
#
_cell.length_a   1.000
_cell.length_b   1.000
_cell.length_c   1.000
_cell.angle_alpha   90.00
_cell.angle_beta   90.00
_cell.angle_gamma   90.00
#
_symmetry.space_group_name_H-M   'P 1'
#
loop_
_entity.id
_entity.type
_entity.pdbx_description
1 polymer ?
#
loop_
_entity_poly.entity_id
_entity_poly.type
_entity_poly.pdbx_seq_one_letter_code
_entity_poly.pdbx_strand_id
1 'polypeptide(L)'
;MESASWEDRVEPGTKAAGALLSAMHADLDDVLGGFGWWSGYTDQRRVALLSEYLMSSISGVSHALASASLQATTLAEKQFADAMWIHTRCLDVARTNPAASNDDFLASIQRGPSERRRMTEIEAAREHVFFHLAQTMDRLAASIIGVAALHVDIIRADWNDIRYALRRMDNGGKRPLDDPGTDGRLAQEDLLKVIRSAVVVGPVNWMEWMLRQRDTAAHRAPKTSWMLLVSGGAPDPRTVFPFYRQPGWSEVEAMASTGVNGGPNDLLIMREPQQIVDHFVEHVTGVVEAAMIAMKSLWDRRRRERTLLVQPGVQWPNVMEHIALQFDGFDASPLHVVGETIFTSPETSTRMSASKVMDSDRAFWRP
;
A
#
# COMPACT_ATOMS: atom_id res chain seq x y z
N MET A 1 -12.31 -0.04 -27.41
CA MET A 1 -11.25 -0.40 -26.46
C MET A 1 -11.96 -0.92 -25.22
N GLU A 2 -11.91 -2.22 -24.96
CA GLU A 2 -12.26 -2.72 -23.63
C GLU A 2 -11.34 -2.00 -22.64
N SER A 3 -11.92 -1.37 -21.62
CA SER A 3 -11.13 -0.82 -20.52
C SER A 3 -10.39 -1.99 -19.87
N ALA A 4 -9.06 -1.92 -19.80
CA ALA A 4 -8.25 -2.91 -19.09
C ALA A 4 -8.85 -3.16 -17.70
N SER A 5 -8.93 -4.42 -17.28
CA SER A 5 -9.45 -4.79 -15.96
C SER A 5 -8.63 -4.07 -14.89
N TRP A 6 -9.23 -3.80 -13.73
CA TRP A 6 -8.50 -3.26 -12.58
C TRP A 6 -7.36 -4.21 -12.16
N GLU A 7 -7.46 -5.50 -12.46
CA GLU A 7 -6.40 -6.51 -12.25
C GLU A 7 -5.24 -6.34 -13.24
N ASP A 8 -5.53 -6.10 -14.52
CA ASP A 8 -4.51 -5.96 -15.58
C ASP A 8 -3.54 -4.80 -15.29
N ARG A 9 -4.06 -3.72 -14.69
CA ARG A 9 -3.28 -2.53 -14.33
C ARG A 9 -2.16 -2.80 -13.32
N VAL A 10 -2.33 -3.84 -12.50
CA VAL A 10 -1.39 -4.19 -11.43
C VAL A 10 -0.67 -5.51 -11.69
N GLU A 11 -1.04 -6.22 -12.78
CA GLU A 11 -0.49 -7.52 -13.15
C GLU A 11 1.05 -7.54 -13.16
N PRO A 12 1.78 -6.54 -13.70
CA PRO A 12 3.24 -6.58 -13.71
C PRO A 12 3.84 -6.72 -12.30
N GLY A 13 3.31 -5.92 -11.36
CA GLY A 13 3.73 -5.95 -9.95
C GLY A 13 3.30 -7.24 -9.24
N THR A 14 2.04 -7.67 -9.40
CA THR A 14 1.53 -8.87 -8.70
C THR A 14 2.14 -10.15 -9.23
N LYS A 15 2.43 -10.24 -10.53
CA LYS A 15 3.15 -11.36 -11.16
C LYS A 15 4.59 -11.45 -10.69
N ALA A 16 5.30 -10.31 -10.61
CA ALA A 16 6.66 -10.27 -10.08
C ALA A 16 6.71 -10.72 -8.61
N ALA A 17 5.75 -10.28 -7.79
CA ALA A 17 5.61 -10.74 -6.41
C ALA A 17 5.31 -12.26 -6.33
N GLY A 18 4.41 -12.77 -7.18
CA GLY A 18 4.13 -14.20 -7.27
C GLY A 18 5.36 -15.04 -7.64
N ALA A 19 6.21 -14.54 -8.54
CA ALA A 19 7.45 -15.20 -8.92
C ALA A 19 8.47 -15.26 -7.76
N LEU A 20 8.57 -14.20 -6.96
CA LEU A 20 9.39 -14.20 -5.74
C LEU A 20 8.82 -15.16 -4.69
N LEU A 21 7.51 -15.13 -4.44
CA LEU A 21 6.83 -16.04 -3.50
C LEU A 21 7.05 -17.49 -3.87
N SER A 22 6.91 -17.82 -5.16
CA SER A 22 7.13 -19.19 -5.66
C SER A 22 8.55 -19.66 -5.38
N ALA A 23 9.55 -18.78 -5.55
CA ALA A 23 10.94 -19.09 -5.25
C ALA A 23 11.17 -19.32 -3.75
N MET A 24 10.60 -18.46 -2.89
CA MET A 24 10.68 -18.60 -1.44
C MET A 24 9.95 -19.84 -0.92
N HIS A 25 8.77 -20.13 -1.45
CA HIS A 25 7.99 -21.30 -1.07
C HIS A 25 8.76 -22.60 -1.37
N ALA A 26 9.50 -22.65 -2.49
CA ALA A 26 10.37 -23.77 -2.83
C ALA A 26 11.59 -23.93 -1.90
N ASP A 27 11.87 -22.94 -1.05
CA ASP A 27 12.97 -22.94 -0.07
C ASP A 27 12.50 -23.20 1.37
N LEU A 28 11.19 -23.40 1.59
CA LEU A 28 10.65 -23.78 2.89
C LEU A 28 11.12 -25.19 3.28
N ASP A 29 11.45 -25.34 4.56
CA ASP A 29 11.88 -26.58 5.18
C ASP A 29 10.98 -26.86 6.39
N ASP A 30 10.16 -27.89 6.30
CA ASP A 30 9.22 -28.31 7.33
C ASP A 30 9.90 -29.01 8.52
N VAL A 31 11.12 -29.51 8.35
CA VAL A 31 11.89 -30.19 9.41
C VAL A 31 12.58 -29.16 10.29
N LEU A 32 13.36 -28.26 9.68
CA LEU A 32 14.07 -27.19 10.39
C LEU A 32 13.11 -26.07 10.80
N GLY A 33 12.14 -25.75 9.96
CA GLY A 33 11.21 -24.65 10.15
C GLY A 33 11.69 -23.36 9.47
N GLY A 34 10.84 -22.77 8.63
CA GLY A 34 11.13 -21.60 7.80
C GLY A 34 12.05 -21.93 6.61
N PHE A 35 12.88 -20.98 6.21
CA PHE A 35 13.89 -21.20 5.15
C PHE A 35 15.08 -21.99 5.72
N GLY A 36 15.22 -23.27 5.33
CA GLY A 36 16.19 -24.18 5.94
C GLY A 36 17.65 -23.69 5.86
N TRP A 37 18.01 -22.98 4.78
CA TRP A 37 19.36 -22.44 4.60
C TRP A 37 19.68 -21.19 5.45
N TRP A 38 18.73 -20.69 6.26
CA TRP A 38 18.95 -19.67 7.29
C TRP A 38 19.35 -20.25 8.65
N SER A 39 19.26 -21.56 8.82
CA SER A 39 19.58 -22.21 10.09
C SER A 39 21.04 -21.94 10.49
N GLY A 40 21.25 -21.61 11.77
CA GLY A 40 22.55 -21.27 12.34
C GLY A 40 22.92 -19.78 12.31
N TYR A 41 22.15 -18.92 11.62
CA TYR A 41 22.37 -17.46 11.62
C TYR A 41 21.62 -16.74 12.75
N THR A 42 20.45 -17.25 13.12
CA THR A 42 19.66 -16.81 14.28
C THR A 42 18.98 -18.04 14.88
N ASP A 43 18.30 -17.90 16.02
CA ASP A 43 17.52 -19.00 16.61
C ASP A 43 16.38 -19.45 15.67
N GLN A 44 16.05 -20.73 15.77
CA GLN A 44 15.11 -21.38 14.86
C GLN A 44 13.68 -20.81 14.94
N ARG A 45 13.26 -20.32 16.12
CA ARG A 45 11.95 -19.68 16.30
C ARG A 45 11.87 -18.37 15.52
N ARG A 46 12.91 -17.52 15.59
CA ARG A 46 13.00 -16.32 14.75
C ARG A 46 13.06 -16.66 13.26
N VAL A 47 13.76 -17.72 12.85
CA VAL A 47 13.76 -18.16 11.44
C VAL A 47 12.35 -18.49 10.97
N ALA A 48 11.59 -19.28 11.74
CA ALA A 48 10.21 -19.63 11.41
C ALA A 48 9.31 -18.38 11.29
N LEU A 49 9.38 -17.46 12.27
CA LEU A 49 8.60 -16.20 12.25
C LEU A 49 8.97 -15.30 11.07
N LEU A 50 10.27 -15.08 10.84
CA LEU A 50 10.74 -14.22 9.76
C LEU A 50 10.38 -14.79 8.38
N SER A 51 10.46 -16.11 8.21
CA SER A 51 10.15 -16.75 6.92
C SER A 51 8.69 -16.56 6.55
N GLU A 52 7.79 -16.85 7.49
CA GLU A 52 6.35 -16.70 7.30
C GLU A 52 5.95 -15.23 7.15
N TYR A 53 6.48 -14.34 8.00
CA TYR A 53 6.20 -12.91 7.91
C TYR A 53 6.66 -12.31 6.58
N LEU A 54 7.82 -12.72 6.06
CA LEU A 54 8.34 -12.24 4.78
C LEU A 54 7.44 -12.67 3.61
N MET A 55 7.03 -13.94 3.58
CA MET A 55 6.09 -14.43 2.55
C MET A 55 4.73 -13.75 2.66
N SER A 56 4.21 -13.59 3.87
CA SER A 56 2.97 -12.84 4.12
C SER A 56 3.07 -11.38 3.69
N SER A 57 4.22 -10.72 3.90
CA SER A 57 4.45 -9.34 3.48
C SER A 57 4.42 -9.22 1.95
N ILE A 58 5.10 -10.12 1.23
CA ILE A 58 5.14 -10.10 -0.24
C ILE A 58 3.76 -10.40 -0.83
N SER A 59 3.03 -11.38 -0.30
CA SER A 59 1.64 -11.64 -0.69
C SER A 59 0.73 -10.44 -0.40
N GLY A 60 0.95 -9.81 0.75
CA GLY A 60 0.24 -8.60 1.15
C GLY A 60 0.51 -7.38 0.25
N VAL A 61 1.69 -7.28 -0.39
CA VAL A 61 1.96 -6.25 -1.41
C VAL A 61 0.98 -6.40 -2.57
N SER A 62 0.83 -7.62 -3.11
CA SER A 62 -0.09 -7.90 -4.22
C SER A 62 -1.54 -7.59 -3.85
N HIS A 63 -1.99 -8.02 -2.67
CA HIS A 63 -3.36 -7.77 -2.21
C HIS A 63 -3.66 -6.27 -2.01
N ALA A 64 -2.73 -5.52 -1.40
CA ALA A 64 -2.92 -4.08 -1.21
C ALA A 64 -2.91 -3.34 -2.55
N LEU A 65 -2.01 -3.68 -3.47
CA LEU A 65 -1.94 -3.06 -4.79
C LEU A 65 -3.20 -3.33 -5.62
N ALA A 66 -3.67 -4.57 -5.64
CA ALA A 66 -4.95 -4.98 -6.22
C ALA A 66 -6.13 -4.19 -5.62
N SER A 67 -6.18 -4.06 -4.30
CA SER A 67 -7.23 -3.31 -3.60
C SER A 67 -7.19 -1.82 -3.97
N ALA A 68 -6.00 -1.21 -4.07
CA ALA A 68 -5.86 0.18 -4.52
C ALA A 68 -6.41 0.38 -5.94
N SER A 69 -6.10 -0.53 -6.87
CA SER A 69 -6.62 -0.48 -8.24
C SER A 69 -8.13 -0.64 -8.31
N LEU A 70 -8.70 -1.57 -7.53
CA LEU A 70 -10.15 -1.72 -7.42
C LEU A 70 -10.83 -0.44 -6.88
N GLN A 71 -10.24 0.19 -5.86
CA GLN A 71 -10.78 1.44 -5.30
C GLN A 71 -10.64 2.61 -6.27
N ALA A 72 -9.59 2.63 -7.11
CA ALA A 72 -9.45 3.60 -8.19
C ALA A 72 -10.57 3.46 -9.24
N THR A 73 -10.92 2.23 -9.63
CA THR A 73 -12.05 1.97 -10.53
C THR A 73 -13.39 2.31 -9.87
N THR A 74 -13.56 1.92 -8.60
CA THR A 74 -14.77 2.25 -7.82
C THR A 74 -14.95 3.77 -7.73
N LEU A 75 -13.88 4.53 -7.50
CA LEU A 75 -13.91 5.98 -7.48
C LEU A 75 -14.41 6.54 -8.83
N ALA A 76 -13.85 6.06 -9.94
CA ALA A 76 -14.24 6.49 -11.29
C ALA A 76 -15.73 6.25 -11.55
N GLU A 77 -16.23 5.04 -11.23
CA GLU A 77 -17.63 4.66 -11.41
C GLU A 77 -18.58 5.56 -10.59
N LYS A 78 -18.23 5.82 -9.32
CA LYS A 78 -19.05 6.62 -8.43
C LYS A 78 -19.03 8.10 -8.80
N GLN A 79 -17.87 8.63 -9.19
CA GLN A 79 -17.74 10.00 -9.69
C GLN A 79 -18.51 10.20 -10.99
N PHE A 80 -18.42 9.25 -11.93
CA PHE A 80 -19.20 9.29 -13.16
C PHE A 80 -20.71 9.29 -12.88
N ALA A 81 -21.18 8.39 -12.01
CA ALA A 81 -22.58 8.33 -11.63
C ALA A 81 -23.06 9.63 -10.95
N ASP A 82 -22.20 10.29 -10.16
CA ASP A 82 -22.51 11.57 -9.52
C ASP A 82 -22.56 12.72 -10.55
N ALA A 83 -21.56 12.80 -11.42
CA ALA A 83 -21.49 13.80 -12.47
C ALA A 83 -22.70 13.71 -13.42
N MET A 84 -23.09 12.51 -13.81
CA MET A 84 -24.28 12.28 -14.65
C MET A 84 -25.58 12.72 -13.96
N TRP A 85 -25.68 12.47 -12.65
CA TRP A 85 -26.82 12.93 -11.86
C TRP A 85 -26.90 14.45 -11.79
N ILE A 86 -25.78 15.14 -11.49
CA ILE A 86 -25.69 16.60 -11.50
C ILE A 86 -26.06 17.15 -12.88
N HIS A 87 -25.47 16.59 -13.93
CA HIS A 87 -25.68 17.02 -15.31
C HIS A 87 -27.16 16.94 -15.70
N THR A 88 -27.83 15.84 -15.38
CA THR A 88 -29.25 15.65 -15.70
C THR A 88 -30.12 16.68 -14.98
N ARG A 89 -29.85 16.98 -13.70
CA ARG A 89 -30.57 18.01 -12.94
C ARG A 89 -30.37 19.40 -13.52
N CYS A 90 -29.13 19.77 -13.86
CA CYS A 90 -28.84 21.05 -14.48
C CYS A 90 -29.53 21.19 -15.86
N LEU A 91 -29.54 20.12 -16.67
CA LEU A 91 -30.25 20.12 -17.95
C LEU A 91 -31.77 20.29 -17.78
N ASP A 92 -32.36 19.63 -16.78
CA ASP A 92 -33.79 19.75 -16.50
C ASP A 92 -34.16 21.18 -16.11
N VAL A 93 -33.35 21.84 -15.28
CA VAL A 93 -33.52 23.27 -14.93
C VAL A 93 -33.39 24.15 -16.17
N ALA A 94 -32.35 23.97 -16.97
CA ALA A 94 -32.12 24.78 -18.17
C ALA A 94 -33.24 24.62 -19.22
N ARG A 95 -33.83 23.43 -19.32
CA ARG A 95 -34.98 23.15 -20.22
C ARG A 95 -36.28 23.76 -19.74
N THR A 96 -36.52 23.73 -18.42
CA THR A 96 -37.79 24.18 -17.82
C THR A 96 -37.80 25.69 -17.55
N ASN A 97 -36.63 26.28 -17.30
CA ASN A 97 -36.46 27.71 -17.07
C ASN A 97 -35.20 28.23 -17.77
N PRO A 98 -35.31 28.73 -19.02
CA PRO A 98 -34.18 29.32 -19.75
C PRO A 98 -33.56 30.56 -19.09
N ALA A 99 -34.26 31.20 -18.13
CA ALA A 99 -33.78 32.34 -17.37
C ALA A 99 -33.32 31.95 -15.94
N ALA A 100 -33.05 30.66 -15.70
CA ALA A 100 -32.60 30.14 -14.42
C ALA A 100 -31.32 30.84 -13.93
N SER A 101 -31.33 31.20 -12.65
CA SER A 101 -30.19 31.77 -11.93
C SER A 101 -29.25 30.67 -11.41
N ASN A 102 -28.05 31.06 -10.95
CA ASN A 102 -27.12 30.13 -10.29
C ASN A 102 -27.74 29.46 -9.06
N ASP A 103 -28.58 30.17 -8.32
CA ASP A 103 -29.24 29.64 -7.13
C ASP A 103 -30.26 28.54 -7.49
N ASP A 104 -30.93 28.67 -8.64
CA ASP A 104 -31.84 27.63 -9.15
C ASP A 104 -31.08 26.34 -9.48
N PHE A 105 -29.90 26.46 -10.08
CA PHE A 105 -29.03 25.32 -10.35
C PHE A 105 -28.52 24.68 -9.05
N LEU A 106 -28.06 25.47 -8.07
CA LEU A 106 -27.63 24.97 -6.76
C LEU A 106 -28.76 24.28 -6.00
N ALA A 107 -29.97 24.81 -6.04
CA ALA A 107 -31.14 24.19 -5.43
C ALA A 107 -31.48 22.85 -6.08
N SER A 108 -31.32 22.72 -7.41
CA SER A 108 -31.62 21.49 -8.14
C SER A 108 -30.71 20.31 -7.81
N ILE A 109 -29.51 20.60 -7.28
CA ILE A 109 -28.51 19.59 -6.88
C ILE A 109 -28.50 19.35 -5.37
N GLN A 110 -29.59 19.68 -4.66
CA GLN A 110 -29.73 19.33 -3.26
C GLN A 110 -29.77 17.80 -3.08
N ARG A 111 -28.84 17.28 -2.26
CA ARG A 111 -28.60 15.83 -2.14
C ARG A 111 -29.56 15.15 -1.16
N GLY A 112 -30.28 14.15 -1.65
CA GLY A 112 -31.08 13.22 -0.84
C GLY A 112 -30.24 12.14 -0.16
N PRO A 113 -30.87 11.20 0.57
CA PRO A 113 -30.16 10.11 1.25
C PRO A 113 -29.28 9.27 0.32
N SER A 114 -29.77 8.96 -0.89
CA SER A 114 -29.04 8.16 -1.89
C SER A 114 -27.80 8.91 -2.43
N GLU A 115 -27.94 10.22 -2.69
CA GLU A 115 -26.83 11.06 -3.14
C GLU A 115 -25.79 11.29 -2.05
N ARG A 116 -26.23 11.43 -0.79
CA ARG A 116 -25.31 11.52 0.36
C ARG A 116 -24.54 10.22 0.56
N ARG A 117 -25.20 9.07 0.46
CA ARG A 117 -24.52 7.77 0.48
C ARG A 117 -23.46 7.68 -0.63
N ARG A 118 -23.80 8.09 -1.86
CA ARG A 118 -22.86 8.09 -2.98
C ARG A 118 -21.66 9.01 -2.71
N MET A 119 -21.87 10.19 -2.11
CA MET A 119 -20.77 11.06 -1.69
C MET A 119 -19.85 10.39 -0.67
N THR A 120 -20.41 9.74 0.34
CA THR A 120 -19.62 8.97 1.31
C THR A 120 -18.86 7.83 0.64
N GLU A 121 -19.45 7.14 -0.34
CA GLU A 121 -18.77 6.10 -1.12
C GLU A 121 -17.63 6.67 -1.98
N ILE A 122 -17.78 7.86 -2.56
CA ILE A 122 -16.72 8.58 -3.31
C ILE A 122 -15.56 8.92 -2.38
N GLU A 123 -15.86 9.50 -1.21
CA GLU A 123 -14.85 9.87 -0.20
C GLU A 123 -14.11 8.64 0.32
N ALA A 124 -14.84 7.58 0.67
CA ALA A 124 -14.26 6.33 1.12
C ALA A 124 -13.36 5.68 0.06
N ALA A 125 -13.84 5.58 -1.19
CA ALA A 125 -13.02 5.02 -2.28
C ALA A 125 -11.74 5.83 -2.49
N ARG A 126 -11.85 7.16 -2.47
CA ARG A 126 -10.70 8.08 -2.58
C ARG A 126 -9.69 7.88 -1.46
N GLU A 127 -10.12 7.76 -0.21
CA GLU A 127 -9.23 7.51 0.92
C GLU A 127 -8.60 6.11 0.86
N HIS A 128 -9.39 5.10 0.52
CA HIS A 128 -8.93 3.71 0.45
C HIS A 128 -7.88 3.48 -0.63
N VAL A 129 -7.91 4.21 -1.75
CA VAL A 129 -6.82 4.19 -2.73
C VAL A 129 -5.48 4.49 -2.04
N PHE A 130 -5.35 5.64 -1.37
CA PHE A 130 -4.08 6.05 -0.76
C PHE A 130 -3.71 5.20 0.45
N PHE A 131 -4.71 4.76 1.22
CA PHE A 131 -4.50 3.80 2.30
C PHE A 131 -3.83 2.52 1.78
N HIS A 132 -4.39 1.90 0.74
CA HIS A 132 -3.85 0.67 0.19
C HIS A 132 -2.52 0.88 -0.54
N LEU A 133 -2.32 1.98 -1.26
CA LEU A 133 -1.01 2.28 -1.85
C LEU A 133 0.09 2.47 -0.79
N ALA A 134 -0.22 3.14 0.33
CA ALA A 134 0.72 3.27 1.43
C ALA A 134 1.01 1.92 2.09
N GLN A 135 -0.02 1.08 2.30
CA GLN A 135 0.16 -0.30 2.78
C GLN A 135 1.04 -1.14 1.84
N THR A 136 0.88 -0.99 0.53
CA THR A 136 1.75 -1.62 -0.47
C THR A 136 3.20 -1.23 -0.24
N MET A 137 3.49 0.06 -0.04
CA MET A 137 4.85 0.55 0.21
C MET A 137 5.43 0.09 1.55
N ASP A 138 4.63 0.07 2.62
CA ASP A 138 5.09 -0.38 3.95
C ASP A 138 5.42 -1.90 3.92
N ARG A 139 4.56 -2.71 3.28
CA ARG A 139 4.82 -4.15 3.09
C ARG A 139 5.98 -4.43 2.14
N LEU A 140 6.17 -3.57 1.12
CA LEU A 140 7.33 -3.63 0.24
C LEU A 140 8.61 -3.32 1.01
N ALA A 141 8.60 -2.32 1.90
CA ALA A 141 9.73 -1.99 2.77
C ALA A 141 10.12 -3.17 3.66
N ALA A 142 9.14 -3.80 4.34
CA ALA A 142 9.37 -5.03 5.10
C ALA A 142 9.99 -6.14 4.23
N SER A 143 9.47 -6.32 3.01
CA SER A 143 9.99 -7.33 2.07
C SER A 143 11.45 -7.06 1.67
N ILE A 144 11.79 -5.80 1.38
CA ILE A 144 13.16 -5.37 1.07
C ILE A 144 14.08 -5.61 2.27
N ILE A 145 13.66 -5.23 3.49
CA ILE A 145 14.43 -5.44 4.71
C ILE A 145 14.72 -6.93 4.92
N GLY A 146 13.73 -7.80 4.77
CA GLY A 146 13.89 -9.24 4.91
C GLY A 146 14.83 -9.85 3.86
N VAL A 147 14.60 -9.55 2.57
CA VAL A 147 15.40 -10.12 1.46
C VAL A 147 16.82 -9.57 1.44
N ALA A 148 17.02 -8.29 1.75
CA ALA A 148 18.34 -7.67 1.79
C ALA A 148 19.07 -7.85 3.12
N ALA A 149 18.46 -8.56 4.08
CA ALA A 149 19.03 -8.79 5.41
C ALA A 149 19.43 -7.47 6.11
N LEU A 150 18.61 -6.42 5.98
CA LEU A 150 18.90 -5.12 6.62
C LEU A 150 18.73 -5.23 8.13
N HIS A 151 19.59 -4.56 8.89
CA HIS A 151 19.56 -4.54 10.35
C HIS A 151 18.51 -3.54 10.87
N VAL A 152 17.24 -3.84 10.60
CA VAL A 152 16.05 -3.05 10.94
C VAL A 152 14.98 -4.00 11.48
N ASP A 153 14.21 -3.58 12.48
CA ASP A 153 13.02 -4.31 12.96
C ASP A 153 12.00 -4.40 11.81
N ILE A 154 11.71 -5.62 11.34
CA ILE A 154 10.86 -5.84 10.18
C ILE A 154 9.37 -5.66 10.51
N ILE A 155 8.97 -5.83 11.77
CA ILE A 155 7.56 -5.82 12.19
C ILE A 155 6.98 -4.40 12.10
N ARG A 156 7.82 -3.41 12.37
CA ARG A 156 7.48 -1.98 12.36
C ARG A 156 8.03 -1.25 11.13
N ALA A 157 8.52 -2.01 10.15
CA ALA A 157 9.14 -1.46 8.98
C ALA A 157 8.17 -0.57 8.20
N ASP A 158 8.68 0.58 7.78
CA ASP A 158 7.98 1.47 6.87
C ASP A 158 8.93 2.00 5.78
N TRP A 159 8.42 2.83 4.89
CA TRP A 159 9.26 3.40 3.84
C TRP A 159 10.36 4.36 4.35
N ASN A 160 10.25 4.91 5.57
CA ASN A 160 11.29 5.72 6.18
C ASN A 160 12.56 4.92 6.46
N ASP A 161 12.42 3.64 6.81
CA ASP A 161 13.56 2.75 7.00
C ASP A 161 14.36 2.55 5.70
N ILE A 162 13.66 2.41 4.57
CA ILE A 162 14.30 2.34 3.24
C ILE A 162 14.98 3.67 2.90
N ARG A 163 14.33 4.81 3.17
CA ARG A 163 14.97 6.13 3.00
C ARG A 163 16.21 6.29 3.88
N TYR A 164 16.18 5.75 5.10
CA TYR A 164 17.33 5.74 5.99
C TYR A 164 18.46 4.86 5.45
N ALA A 165 18.17 3.66 4.96
CA ALA A 165 19.14 2.78 4.32
C ALA A 165 19.78 3.43 3.08
N LEU A 166 18.98 4.09 2.22
CA LEU A 166 19.45 4.82 1.06
C LEU A 166 20.42 5.95 1.43
N ARG A 167 20.12 6.74 2.48
CA ARG A 167 21.04 7.79 2.97
C ARG A 167 22.34 7.20 3.53
N ARG A 168 22.27 6.02 4.14
CA ARG A 168 23.44 5.32 4.68
C ARG A 168 24.32 4.72 3.58
N MET A 169 23.71 4.29 2.47
CA MET A 169 24.42 3.94 1.25
C MET A 169 25.27 5.12 0.76
N ASP A 170 24.67 6.31 0.62
CA ASP A 170 25.37 7.48 0.08
C ASP A 170 26.53 7.96 0.97
N ASN A 171 26.34 7.92 2.28
CA ASN A 171 27.32 8.43 3.24
C ASN A 171 28.34 7.38 3.73
N GLY A 172 28.33 6.16 3.15
CA GLY A 172 29.21 5.06 3.57
C GLY A 172 28.99 4.57 5.01
N GLY A 173 27.80 4.82 5.57
CA GLY A 173 27.46 4.40 6.93
C GLY A 173 27.28 2.88 7.02
N LYS A 174 27.62 2.30 8.18
CA LYS A 174 27.44 0.86 8.47
C LYS A 174 25.95 0.53 8.56
N ARG A 175 25.29 0.80 9.70
CA ARG A 175 23.87 0.47 9.89
C ARG A 175 22.94 1.33 9.02
N PRO A 176 21.86 0.76 8.45
CA PRO A 176 21.34 -0.61 8.65
C PRO A 176 21.96 -1.67 7.72
N LEU A 177 22.93 -1.27 6.90
CA LEU A 177 23.60 -2.10 5.91
C LEU A 177 24.79 -2.86 6.53
N ASP A 178 25.40 -3.72 5.73
CA ASP A 178 26.65 -4.38 6.06
C ASP A 178 27.86 -3.44 5.90
N ASP A 179 29.02 -3.93 6.36
CA ASP A 179 30.26 -3.17 6.33
C ASP A 179 30.70 -2.83 4.89
N PRO A 180 31.13 -1.59 4.62
CA PRO A 180 31.67 -1.18 3.33
C PRO A 180 32.78 -2.11 2.83
N GLY A 181 32.71 -2.47 1.54
CA GLY A 181 33.71 -3.33 0.88
C GLY A 181 33.43 -4.84 0.95
N THR A 182 32.36 -5.27 1.61
CA THR A 182 31.92 -6.68 1.62
C THR A 182 31.00 -7.00 0.43
N ASP A 183 30.97 -8.26 0.02
CA ASP A 183 30.07 -8.70 -1.06
C ASP A 183 28.58 -8.56 -0.69
N GLY A 184 28.25 -8.78 0.59
CA GLY A 184 26.90 -8.54 1.13
C GLY A 184 26.49 -7.08 1.01
N ARG A 185 27.40 -6.15 1.34
CA ARG A 185 27.17 -4.73 1.16
C ARG A 185 26.92 -4.37 -0.31
N LEU A 186 27.73 -4.87 -1.23
CA LEU A 186 27.52 -4.62 -2.67
C LEU A 186 26.14 -5.13 -3.12
N ALA A 187 25.74 -6.32 -2.67
CA ALA A 187 24.43 -6.89 -2.99
C ALA A 187 23.25 -6.06 -2.44
N GLN A 188 23.37 -5.52 -1.22
CA GLN A 188 22.39 -4.61 -0.64
C GLN A 188 22.30 -3.29 -1.43
N GLU A 189 23.45 -2.71 -1.78
CA GLU A 189 23.50 -1.46 -2.55
C GLU A 189 22.91 -1.63 -3.94
N ASP A 190 23.18 -2.74 -4.63
CA ASP A 190 22.65 -3.01 -5.97
C ASP A 190 21.12 -3.09 -5.96
N LEU A 191 20.53 -3.79 -4.99
CA LEU A 191 19.07 -3.80 -4.79
C LEU A 191 18.53 -2.39 -4.49
N LEU A 192 19.16 -1.66 -3.57
CA LEU A 192 18.73 -0.32 -3.19
C LEU A 192 18.85 0.70 -4.34
N LYS A 193 19.83 0.57 -5.22
CA LYS A 193 19.97 1.40 -6.44
C LYS A 193 18.81 1.17 -7.41
N VAL A 194 18.38 -0.07 -7.61
CA VAL A 194 17.20 -0.39 -8.43
C VAL A 194 15.95 0.27 -7.83
N ILE A 195 15.73 0.11 -6.53
CA ILE A 195 14.57 0.69 -5.82
C ILE A 195 14.59 2.22 -5.92
N ARG A 196 15.74 2.86 -5.66
CA ARG A 196 15.91 4.31 -5.82
C ARG A 196 15.55 4.75 -7.23
N SER A 197 16.05 4.05 -8.25
CA SER A 197 15.82 4.38 -9.65
C SER A 197 14.35 4.28 -10.03
N ALA A 198 13.64 3.27 -9.53
CA ALA A 198 12.21 3.13 -9.79
C ALA A 198 11.38 4.26 -9.16
N VAL A 199 11.74 4.72 -7.95
CA VAL A 199 11.00 5.77 -7.24
C VAL A 199 11.17 7.16 -7.87
N VAL A 200 12.37 7.47 -8.41
CA VAL A 200 12.67 8.80 -8.98
C VAL A 200 12.05 9.03 -10.37
N VAL A 201 11.45 8.01 -10.99
CA VAL A 201 10.73 8.17 -12.27
C VAL A 201 9.46 9.01 -12.12
N GLY A 202 8.85 9.04 -10.92
CA GLY A 202 7.63 9.80 -10.67
C GLY A 202 7.85 11.32 -10.48
N PRO A 203 6.76 12.10 -10.46
CA PRO A 203 6.83 13.56 -10.24
C PRO A 203 7.49 13.93 -8.90
N VAL A 204 8.11 15.10 -8.82
CA VAL A 204 8.77 15.57 -7.58
C VAL A 204 7.81 15.44 -6.37
N ASN A 205 8.30 14.80 -5.30
CA ASN A 205 7.59 14.57 -4.04
C ASN A 205 6.31 13.73 -4.13
N TRP A 206 6.04 13.02 -5.24
CA TRP A 206 4.81 12.22 -5.42
C TRP A 206 4.60 11.23 -4.26
N MET A 207 5.64 10.50 -3.87
CA MET A 207 5.58 9.48 -2.83
C MET A 207 5.38 10.10 -1.43
N GLU A 208 6.04 11.22 -1.13
CA GLU A 208 5.82 11.92 0.14
C GLU A 208 4.40 12.48 0.23
N TRP A 209 3.89 13.03 -0.87
CA TRP A 209 2.53 13.52 -0.97
C TRP A 209 1.52 12.38 -0.72
N MET A 210 1.72 11.22 -1.34
CA MET A 210 0.89 10.02 -1.18
C MET A 210 0.87 9.53 0.27
N LEU A 211 2.04 9.39 0.91
CA LEU A 211 2.13 8.92 2.29
C LEU A 211 1.46 9.90 3.26
N ARG A 212 1.59 11.22 3.01
CA ARG A 212 0.91 12.25 3.80
C ARG A 212 -0.62 12.22 3.65
N GLN A 213 -1.17 11.72 2.53
CA GLN A 213 -2.62 11.52 2.41
C GLN A 213 -3.12 10.48 3.42
N ARG A 214 -2.45 9.32 3.49
CA ARG A 214 -2.76 8.27 4.48
C ARG A 214 -2.69 8.82 5.90
N ASP A 215 -1.58 9.50 6.25
CA ASP A 215 -1.39 10.02 7.61
C ASP A 215 -2.45 11.04 8.01
N THR A 216 -2.87 11.86 7.05
CA THR A 216 -3.92 12.85 7.27
C THR A 216 -5.27 12.17 7.50
N ALA A 217 -5.64 11.20 6.67
CA ALA A 217 -6.89 10.46 6.83
C ALA A 217 -6.96 9.69 8.16
N ALA A 218 -5.83 9.16 8.64
CA ALA A 218 -5.78 8.39 9.89
C ALA A 218 -5.74 9.25 11.17
N HIS A 219 -5.08 10.41 11.12
CA HIS A 219 -4.73 11.15 12.35
C HIS A 219 -5.26 12.58 12.41
N ARG A 220 -5.84 13.12 11.34
CA ARG A 220 -6.28 14.52 11.27
C ARG A 220 -7.78 14.62 11.00
N ALA A 221 -8.35 15.75 11.39
CA ALA A 221 -9.73 16.06 11.04
C ALA A 221 -9.90 16.14 9.51
N PRO A 222 -11.01 15.61 8.96
CA PRO A 222 -11.33 15.76 7.54
C PRO A 222 -11.37 17.25 7.15
N LYS A 223 -10.82 17.57 5.97
CA LYS A 223 -10.89 18.91 5.39
C LYS A 223 -12.18 19.07 4.59
N THR A 224 -12.57 20.32 4.31
CA THR A 224 -13.68 20.61 3.39
C THR A 224 -13.44 19.92 2.04
N SER A 225 -14.43 19.16 1.60
CA SER A 225 -14.46 18.56 0.27
C SER A 225 -14.94 19.61 -0.74
N TRP A 226 -14.02 20.10 -1.58
CA TRP A 226 -14.36 21.10 -2.60
C TRP A 226 -15.00 20.41 -3.79
N MET A 227 -16.14 20.94 -4.22
CA MET A 227 -16.78 20.56 -5.48
C MET A 227 -16.60 21.72 -6.47
N LEU A 228 -15.93 21.46 -7.59
CA LEU A 228 -15.73 22.45 -8.63
C LEU A 228 -16.50 22.08 -9.88
N LEU A 229 -17.20 23.06 -10.46
CA LEU A 229 -17.76 22.98 -11.80
C LEU A 229 -16.69 23.46 -12.79
N VAL A 230 -16.22 22.56 -13.64
CA VAL A 230 -15.22 22.86 -14.67
C VAL A 230 -15.88 22.81 -16.06
N SER A 231 -15.48 23.74 -16.93
CA SER A 231 -15.96 23.76 -18.32
C SER A 231 -15.34 22.59 -19.08
N GLY A 232 -16.14 21.59 -19.44
CA GLY A 232 -15.74 20.44 -20.25
C GLY A 232 -15.77 20.69 -21.76
N GLY A 233 -15.81 21.97 -22.17
CA GLY A 233 -16.34 22.40 -23.47
C GLY A 233 -17.86 22.59 -23.39
N ALA A 234 -18.39 23.61 -24.07
CA ALA A 234 -19.85 23.78 -24.13
C ALA A 234 -20.48 22.57 -24.86
N PRO A 235 -21.56 21.96 -24.36
CA PRO A 235 -22.42 22.38 -23.25
C PRO A 235 -22.24 21.57 -21.94
N ASP A 236 -21.06 21.00 -21.68
CA ASP A 236 -20.88 19.96 -20.66
C ASP A 236 -20.05 20.43 -19.44
N PRO A 237 -20.67 21.11 -18.45
CA PRO A 237 -20.01 21.36 -17.18
C PRO A 237 -19.82 20.03 -16.45
N ARG A 238 -18.58 19.74 -16.04
CA ARG A 238 -18.25 18.54 -15.25
C ARG A 238 -17.99 18.93 -13.81
N THR A 239 -18.35 18.02 -12.90
CA THR A 239 -18.08 18.19 -11.47
C THR A 239 -16.83 17.43 -11.11
N VAL A 240 -15.87 18.10 -10.46
CA VAL A 240 -14.63 17.47 -9.98
C VAL A 240 -14.42 17.75 -8.49
N PHE A 241 -13.87 16.76 -7.80
CA PHE A 241 -13.50 16.86 -6.38
C PHE A 241 -11.97 16.85 -6.25
N PRO A 242 -11.30 18.00 -6.38
CA PRO A 242 -9.85 18.06 -6.40
C PRO A 242 -9.20 17.60 -5.10
N PHE A 243 -7.91 17.31 -5.19
CA PHE A 243 -7.07 17.05 -4.03
C PHE A 243 -6.47 18.34 -3.49
N TYR A 244 -6.28 18.40 -2.16
CA TYR A 244 -5.43 19.43 -1.57
C TYR A 244 -4.00 19.28 -2.05
N ARG A 245 -3.34 20.39 -2.39
CA ARG A 245 -1.93 20.36 -2.77
C ARG A 245 -1.03 19.94 -1.61
N GLN A 246 -1.39 20.34 -0.39
CA GLN A 246 -0.63 20.03 0.82
C GLN A 246 -1.48 19.14 1.75
N PRO A 247 -1.46 17.81 1.57
CA PRO A 247 -2.30 16.90 2.34
C PRO A 247 -2.00 16.97 3.84
N GLY A 248 -0.72 17.04 4.22
CA GLY A 248 -0.31 17.07 5.63
C GLY A 248 -0.52 18.39 6.37
N TRP A 249 -0.98 19.45 5.71
CA TRP A 249 -1.33 20.72 6.39
C TRP A 249 -2.74 20.63 6.96
N SER A 250 -3.04 21.34 8.04
CA SER A 250 -4.42 21.59 8.46
C SER A 250 -5.16 22.45 7.41
N GLU A 251 -6.49 22.48 7.45
CA GLU A 251 -7.27 23.32 6.54
C GLU A 251 -6.91 24.81 6.68
N VAL A 252 -6.77 25.29 7.93
CA VAL A 252 -6.39 26.68 8.20
C VAL A 252 -4.99 26.99 7.67
N GLU A 253 -4.01 26.10 7.85
CA GLU A 253 -2.67 26.29 7.25
C GLU A 253 -2.74 26.34 5.73
N ALA A 254 -3.51 25.44 5.10
CA ALA A 254 -3.68 25.40 3.66
C ALA A 254 -4.33 26.69 3.12
N MET A 255 -5.36 27.21 3.78
CA MET A 255 -6.01 28.47 3.42
C MET A 255 -5.14 29.70 3.72
N ALA A 256 -4.45 29.74 4.85
CA ALA A 256 -3.58 30.87 5.19
C ALA A 256 -2.39 30.99 4.22
N SER A 257 -1.88 29.84 3.77
CA SER A 257 -0.74 29.78 2.85
C SER A 257 -1.03 30.30 1.44
N THR A 258 -2.29 30.35 1.01
CA THR A 258 -2.65 30.87 -0.31
C THR A 258 -2.51 32.40 -0.37
N GLY A 259 -2.32 33.09 0.76
CA GLY A 259 -2.10 34.53 0.80
C GLY A 259 -3.26 35.37 0.24
N VAL A 260 -3.08 36.68 0.16
CA VAL A 260 -4.11 37.63 -0.30
C VAL A 260 -4.32 37.58 -1.84
N ASN A 261 -3.32 37.10 -2.58
CA ASN A 261 -3.31 37.07 -4.04
C ASN A 261 -3.30 35.65 -4.66
N GLY A 262 -3.23 34.59 -3.84
CA GLY A 262 -3.24 33.22 -4.35
C GLY A 262 -4.65 32.73 -4.64
N GLY A 263 -4.75 31.84 -5.62
CA GLY A 263 -6.02 31.33 -6.11
C GLY A 263 -6.30 29.90 -5.65
N PRO A 264 -7.42 29.30 -6.11
CA PRO A 264 -7.70 27.87 -5.93
C PRO A 264 -6.55 26.98 -6.41
N ASN A 265 -5.79 27.48 -7.40
CA ASN A 265 -4.57 26.87 -7.93
C ASN A 265 -3.46 26.70 -6.92
N ASP A 266 -3.44 27.37 -5.77
CA ASP A 266 -2.42 27.22 -4.73
C ASP A 266 -2.88 26.23 -3.64
N LEU A 267 -4.19 26.23 -3.35
CA LEU A 267 -4.83 25.34 -2.38
C LEU A 267 -4.99 23.90 -2.90
N LEU A 268 -5.40 23.78 -4.18
CA LEU A 268 -5.89 22.54 -4.78
C LEU A 268 -5.05 22.13 -5.99
N ILE A 269 -4.94 20.83 -6.21
CA ILE A 269 -4.39 20.26 -7.44
C ILE A 269 -5.47 20.35 -8.52
N MET A 270 -5.32 21.30 -9.43
CA MET A 270 -6.24 21.56 -10.55
C MET A 270 -5.93 20.63 -11.73
N ARG A 271 -6.07 19.33 -11.46
CA ARG A 271 -5.98 18.21 -12.42
C ARG A 271 -7.13 17.25 -12.13
N GLU A 272 -7.46 16.42 -13.12
CA GLU A 272 -8.51 15.41 -12.97
C GLU A 272 -8.16 14.44 -11.83
N PRO A 273 -8.99 14.33 -10.77
CA PRO A 273 -8.70 13.49 -9.61
C PRO A 273 -8.45 12.03 -9.99
N GLN A 274 -9.25 11.52 -10.94
CA GLN A 274 -9.11 10.15 -11.41
C GLN A 274 -7.74 9.90 -12.06
N GLN A 275 -7.25 10.81 -12.90
CA GLN A 275 -5.93 10.69 -13.52
C GLN A 275 -4.80 10.68 -12.49
N ILE A 276 -4.93 11.48 -11.42
CA ILE A 276 -3.95 11.49 -10.32
C ILE A 276 -3.89 10.10 -9.68
N VAL A 277 -5.05 9.57 -9.29
CA VAL A 277 -5.17 8.24 -8.67
C VAL A 277 -4.64 7.15 -9.61
N ASP A 278 -4.98 7.23 -10.89
CA ASP A 278 -4.57 6.22 -11.86
C ASP A 278 -3.06 6.18 -12.05
N HIS A 279 -2.44 7.35 -12.20
CA HIS A 279 -0.99 7.44 -12.26
C HIS A 279 -0.32 6.96 -10.97
N PHE A 280 -0.89 7.22 -9.78
CA PHE A 280 -0.34 6.67 -8.54
C PHE A 280 -0.33 5.14 -8.52
N VAL A 281 -1.43 4.50 -8.95
CA VAL A 281 -1.49 3.03 -9.07
C VAL A 281 -0.42 2.53 -10.02
N GLU A 282 -0.30 3.11 -11.21
CA GLU A 282 0.70 2.72 -12.22
C GLU A 282 2.14 2.89 -11.71
N HIS A 283 2.46 4.02 -11.09
CA HIS A 283 3.81 4.28 -10.58
C HIS A 283 4.17 3.32 -9.44
N VAL A 284 3.24 3.07 -8.50
CA VAL A 284 3.49 2.11 -7.41
C VAL A 284 3.62 0.69 -7.97
N THR A 285 2.81 0.29 -8.96
CA THR A 285 2.98 -0.99 -9.67
C THR A 285 4.38 -1.13 -10.26
N GLY A 286 4.88 -0.10 -10.95
CA GLY A 286 6.23 -0.12 -11.53
C GLY A 286 7.34 -0.22 -10.48
N VAL A 287 7.18 0.46 -9.34
CA VAL A 287 8.11 0.34 -8.19
C VAL A 287 8.09 -1.07 -7.61
N VAL A 288 6.90 -1.64 -7.42
CA VAL A 288 6.73 -3.02 -6.92
C VAL A 288 7.37 -4.01 -7.88
N GLU A 289 7.08 -3.92 -9.19
CA GLU A 289 7.64 -4.81 -10.20
C GLU A 289 9.17 -4.79 -10.17
N ALA A 290 9.79 -3.61 -10.27
CA ALA A 290 11.23 -3.46 -10.26
C ALA A 290 11.87 -4.00 -8.98
N ALA A 291 11.27 -3.72 -7.82
CA ALA A 291 11.76 -4.19 -6.54
C ALA A 291 11.62 -5.72 -6.40
N MET A 292 10.50 -6.31 -6.79
CA MET A 292 10.27 -7.75 -6.72
C MET A 292 11.21 -8.53 -7.62
N ILE A 293 11.47 -8.05 -8.84
CA ILE A 293 12.45 -8.65 -9.76
C ILE A 293 13.86 -8.60 -9.15
N ALA A 294 14.27 -7.44 -8.62
CA ALA A 294 15.58 -7.29 -7.99
C ALA A 294 15.73 -8.14 -6.73
N MET A 295 14.69 -8.20 -5.88
CA MET A 295 14.64 -9.05 -4.70
C MET A 295 14.72 -10.54 -5.06
N LYS A 296 14.05 -10.98 -6.13
CA LYS A 296 14.16 -12.36 -6.61
C LYS A 296 15.57 -12.68 -7.07
N SER A 297 16.20 -11.78 -7.83
CA SER A 297 17.59 -11.97 -8.25
C SER A 297 18.54 -12.09 -7.05
N LEU A 298 18.36 -11.23 -6.03
CA LEU A 298 19.11 -11.30 -4.79
C LEU A 298 18.84 -12.59 -4.02
N TRP A 299 17.58 -13.01 -3.92
CA TRP A 299 17.17 -14.26 -3.29
C TRP A 299 17.86 -15.47 -3.92
N ASP A 300 17.79 -15.58 -5.25
CA ASP A 300 18.43 -16.65 -6.01
C ASP A 300 19.96 -16.66 -5.81
N ARG A 301 20.58 -15.48 -5.68
CA ARG A 301 22.02 -15.35 -5.37
C ARG A 301 22.33 -15.82 -3.94
N ARG A 302 21.57 -15.37 -2.94
CA ARG A 302 21.72 -15.79 -1.53
C ARG A 302 21.55 -17.30 -1.36
N ARG A 303 20.63 -17.92 -2.10
CA ARG A 303 20.44 -19.38 -2.07
C ARG A 303 21.69 -20.15 -2.51
N ARG A 304 22.39 -19.66 -3.54
CA ARG A 304 23.66 -20.25 -4.03
C ARG A 304 24.83 -19.94 -3.10
N GLU A 305 24.86 -18.74 -2.54
CA GLU A 305 25.91 -18.23 -1.67
C GLU A 305 25.35 -17.84 -0.30
N ARG A 306 25.16 -18.85 0.56
CA ARG A 306 24.41 -18.69 1.83
C ARG A 306 25.03 -17.67 2.79
N THR A 307 26.35 -17.48 2.72
CA THR A 307 27.10 -16.52 3.53
C THR A 307 27.09 -15.09 2.98
N LEU A 308 26.52 -14.86 1.79
CA LEU A 308 26.48 -13.52 1.17
C LEU A 308 25.78 -12.50 2.07
N LEU A 309 24.65 -12.89 2.66
CA LEU A 309 23.83 -12.07 3.54
C LEU A 309 23.26 -12.93 4.66
N VAL A 310 23.84 -12.79 5.85
CA VAL A 310 23.42 -13.48 7.07
C VAL A 310 22.15 -12.82 7.60
N GLN A 311 21.11 -13.62 7.87
CA GLN A 311 19.85 -13.06 8.35
C GLN A 311 20.01 -12.49 9.78
N PRO A 312 19.72 -11.20 10.02
CA PRO A 312 19.95 -10.61 11.33
C PRO A 312 18.79 -10.91 12.29
N GLY A 313 19.10 -11.45 13.47
CA GLY A 313 18.08 -11.67 14.52
C GLY A 313 17.41 -10.38 15.03
N VAL A 314 18.05 -9.21 14.85
CA VAL A 314 17.47 -7.90 15.24
C VAL A 314 16.22 -7.55 14.44
N GLN A 315 15.98 -8.21 13.31
CA GLN A 315 14.75 -8.02 12.53
C GLN A 315 13.51 -8.51 13.28
N TRP A 316 13.66 -9.44 14.22
CA TRP A 316 12.59 -9.93 15.06
C TRP A 316 13.04 -9.93 16.53
N PRO A 317 13.00 -8.77 17.21
CA PRO A 317 13.63 -8.62 18.52
C PRO A 317 13.04 -9.60 19.55
N ASN A 318 11.71 -9.74 19.58
CA ASN A 318 10.99 -10.45 20.63
C ASN A 318 10.25 -11.68 20.08
N VAL A 319 10.48 -12.85 20.68
CA VAL A 319 9.80 -14.10 20.29
C VAL A 319 8.69 -14.38 21.29
N MET A 320 7.42 -14.29 20.86
CA MET A 320 6.25 -14.62 21.68
C MET A 320 6.09 -13.81 22.98
N GLU A 321 6.62 -12.58 23.06
CA GLU A 321 6.57 -11.74 24.27
C GLU A 321 5.37 -10.77 24.31
N HIS A 322 4.35 -10.97 23.47
CA HIS A 322 3.21 -10.06 23.37
C HIS A 322 2.10 -10.42 24.37
N ILE A 323 1.41 -9.38 24.85
CA ILE A 323 0.23 -9.55 25.71
C ILE A 323 -0.89 -10.19 24.89
N ALA A 324 -1.37 -11.35 25.33
CA ALA A 324 -2.56 -11.99 24.76
C ALA A 324 -3.80 -11.13 25.06
N LEU A 325 -4.34 -10.50 24.01
CA LEU A 325 -5.60 -9.77 24.10
C LEU A 325 -6.76 -10.74 24.37
N GLN A 326 -7.70 -10.35 25.23
CA GLN A 326 -8.87 -11.15 25.63
C GLN A 326 -10.17 -10.57 25.04
N PHE A 327 -10.12 -10.07 23.79
CA PHE A 327 -11.30 -9.49 23.16
C PHE A 327 -12.16 -10.58 22.52
N ASP A 328 -13.28 -10.90 23.17
CA ASP A 328 -14.20 -11.97 22.75
C ASP A 328 -15.34 -11.49 21.81
N GLY A 329 -15.32 -10.22 21.40
CA GLY A 329 -16.41 -9.57 20.66
C GLY A 329 -17.37 -8.80 21.57
N PHE A 330 -18.38 -8.15 20.97
CA PHE A 330 -19.40 -7.40 21.71
C PHE A 330 -20.61 -8.26 22.11
N ASP A 331 -20.82 -9.37 21.41
CA ASP A 331 -21.93 -10.29 21.64
C ASP A 331 -21.49 -11.51 22.45
N ALA A 332 -22.35 -11.96 23.35
CA ALA A 332 -22.07 -13.08 24.25
C ALA A 332 -22.32 -14.47 23.62
N SER A 333 -22.73 -14.54 22.35
CA SER A 333 -23.10 -15.78 21.67
C SER A 333 -21.92 -16.30 20.84
N PRO A 334 -21.16 -17.30 21.32
CA PRO A 334 -20.04 -17.82 20.57
C PRO A 334 -20.51 -18.58 19.32
N LEU A 335 -19.71 -18.52 18.26
CA LEU A 335 -19.86 -19.43 17.12
C LEU A 335 -19.40 -20.83 17.54
N HIS A 336 -20.24 -21.83 17.28
CA HIS A 336 -19.86 -23.24 17.47
C HIS A 336 -19.35 -23.81 16.15
N VAL A 337 -18.07 -24.19 16.13
CA VAL A 337 -17.48 -24.90 14.99
C VAL A 337 -18.02 -26.33 14.97
N VAL A 338 -18.61 -26.73 13.84
CA VAL A 338 -19.08 -28.11 13.62
C VAL A 338 -17.96 -28.89 12.93
N GLY A 339 -17.44 -29.92 13.60
CA GLY A 339 -16.35 -30.76 13.11
C GLY A 339 -14.97 -30.37 13.64
N GLU A 340 -13.96 -31.17 13.32
CA GLU A 340 -12.58 -31.02 13.79
C GLU A 340 -11.60 -30.62 12.67
N THR A 341 -12.11 -30.37 11.47
CA THR A 341 -11.29 -30.15 10.26
C THR A 341 -11.38 -28.71 9.78
N ILE A 342 -10.21 -28.08 9.61
CA ILE A 342 -10.07 -26.78 8.96
C ILE A 342 -9.53 -27.02 7.55
N PHE A 343 -10.19 -26.45 6.54
CA PHE A 343 -9.73 -26.52 5.16
C PHE A 343 -8.92 -25.26 4.82
N THR A 344 -7.69 -25.47 4.35
CA THR A 344 -6.80 -24.41 3.88
C THR A 344 -6.26 -24.74 2.48
N SER A 345 -5.73 -23.76 1.76
CA SER A 345 -5.01 -24.05 0.52
C SER A 345 -3.75 -24.89 0.80
N PRO A 346 -3.28 -25.71 -0.16
CA PRO A 346 -2.04 -26.48 -0.01
C PRO A 346 -0.81 -25.61 0.30
N GLU A 347 -0.74 -24.42 -0.30
CA GLU A 347 0.32 -23.44 -0.04
C GLU A 347 0.29 -22.95 1.42
N THR A 348 -0.90 -22.61 1.94
CA THR A 348 -1.08 -22.20 3.33
C THR A 348 -0.70 -23.33 4.29
N SER A 349 -1.09 -24.57 3.98
CA SER A 349 -0.75 -25.75 4.79
C SER A 349 0.77 -25.98 4.84
N THR A 350 1.46 -25.82 3.71
CA THR A 350 2.93 -25.95 3.64
C THR A 350 3.60 -24.88 4.50
N ARG A 351 3.15 -23.63 4.41
CA ARG A 351 3.65 -22.51 5.22
C ARG A 351 3.40 -22.70 6.71
N MET A 352 2.21 -23.18 7.10
CA MET A 352 1.90 -23.52 8.50
C MET A 352 2.80 -24.63 9.03
N SER A 353 3.06 -25.66 8.22
CA SER A 353 3.98 -26.75 8.56
C SER A 353 5.42 -26.25 8.74
N ALA A 354 5.93 -25.45 7.80
CA ALA A 354 7.23 -24.82 7.90
C ALA A 354 7.32 -23.81 9.06
N SER A 355 6.19 -23.22 9.47
CA SER A 355 6.14 -22.34 10.65
C SER A 355 6.02 -23.09 11.97
N LYS A 356 6.00 -24.43 11.96
CA LYS A 356 5.92 -25.25 13.18
C LYS A 356 4.67 -24.96 14.03
N VAL A 357 3.55 -24.60 13.40
CA VAL A 357 2.28 -24.31 14.09
C VAL A 357 1.27 -25.46 14.03
N MET A 358 1.63 -26.57 13.37
CA MET A 358 0.81 -27.78 13.35
C MET A 358 0.80 -28.46 14.72
N ASP A 359 -0.21 -29.29 14.98
CA ASP A 359 -0.38 -29.96 16.28
C ASP A 359 0.82 -30.82 16.69
N SER A 360 1.50 -31.42 15.71
CA SER A 360 2.74 -32.18 15.90
C SER A 360 3.89 -31.36 16.47
N ASP A 361 3.90 -30.05 16.26
CA ASP A 361 5.03 -29.16 16.54
C ASP A 361 4.79 -28.26 17.76
N ARG A 362 3.72 -28.50 18.54
CA ARG A 362 3.38 -27.68 19.74
C ARG A 362 4.52 -27.48 20.73
N ALA A 363 5.46 -28.41 20.83
CA ALA A 363 6.62 -28.29 21.71
C ALA A 363 7.64 -27.24 21.22
N PHE A 364 7.69 -26.97 19.91
CA PHE A 364 8.63 -26.04 19.28
C PHE A 364 8.51 -24.62 19.87
N TRP A 365 7.29 -24.17 20.17
CA TRP A 365 6.99 -22.82 20.67
C TRP A 365 6.93 -22.70 22.20
N ARG A 366 7.10 -23.80 22.95
CA ARG A 366 7.08 -23.76 24.42
C ARG A 366 8.43 -23.27 24.97
N PRO A 367 8.47 -22.36 25.96
CA PRO A 367 9.69 -21.77 26.49
C PRO A 367 10.83 -22.76 26.74
#